data_AF-A0A355GNG5-F1
#
_entry.id   AF-A0A355GNG5-F1
#
_cell.length_a   1.000
_cell.length_b   1.000
_cell.length_c   1.000
_cell.angle_alpha   90.00
_cell.angle_beta   90.00
_cell.angle_gamma   90.00
#
_symmetry.space_group_name_H-M   'P 1'
#
loop_
_entity.id
_entity.type
_entity.pdbx_description
1 polymer ?
#
loop_
_entity_poly.entity_id
_entity_poly.type
_entity_poly.pdbx_seq_one_letter_code
_entity_poly.pdbx_strand_id
1 'polypeptide(L)'
;RRFEPPAVTGGETQDVIETLIKIYHFSGGDQKYLKPIPEALAWLKKSQLPDGQLARYYELKTNRPLYMSRSGKNYSLTYDDSDLPRHYGWKIESKLTQLQREYNLSKAGKQQSTKISPRELSTQVQTILKNLDSQARWVSTSTGERLAGQPKIPVNSQYIASEVFSENLQKLSAFLELIKAN
;
A
#
# COMPACT_ATOMS: atom_id res chain seq x y z
N ARG A 1 2.25 -19.87 -4.34
CA ARG A 1 2.86 -20.83 -3.35
C ARG A 1 1.80 -21.85 -2.91
N ARG A 2 2.12 -22.80 -2.01
CA ARG A 2 1.17 -23.86 -1.55
C ARG A 2 -0.16 -23.35 -0.97
N PHE A 3 -0.18 -22.10 -0.50
CA PHE A 3 -1.33 -21.46 0.14
C PHE A 3 -1.86 -20.25 -0.67
N GLU A 4 -1.45 -20.12 -1.93
CA GLU A 4 -1.84 -19.01 -2.81
C GLU A 4 -2.40 -19.64 -4.10
N PRO A 5 -3.71 -19.95 -4.14
CA PRO A 5 -4.34 -20.60 -5.29
C PRO A 5 -4.57 -19.61 -6.43
N PRO A 6 -4.84 -20.08 -7.67
CA PRO A 6 -5.34 -19.22 -8.73
C PRO A 6 -6.64 -18.53 -8.30
N ALA A 7 -6.63 -17.21 -8.19
CA ALA A 7 -7.73 -16.41 -7.65
C ALA A 7 -7.59 -14.95 -8.08
N VAL A 8 -8.68 -14.20 -7.98
CA VAL A 8 -8.64 -12.73 -8.01
C VAL A 8 -8.30 -12.22 -6.61
N THR A 9 -7.44 -11.22 -6.50
CA THR A 9 -6.92 -10.76 -5.20
C THR A 9 -7.54 -9.45 -4.77
N GLY A 10 -8.07 -9.36 -3.55
CA GLY A 10 -8.59 -8.11 -3.00
C GLY A 10 -7.51 -7.04 -2.85
N GLY A 11 -6.34 -7.41 -2.35
CA GLY A 11 -5.26 -6.46 -2.01
C GLY A 11 -4.60 -5.89 -3.24
N GLU A 12 -4.08 -6.78 -4.09
CA GLU A 12 -3.36 -6.34 -5.27
C GLU A 12 -4.27 -5.61 -6.27
N THR A 13 -5.59 -5.86 -6.27
CA THR A 13 -6.53 -5.06 -7.08
C THR A 13 -6.55 -3.60 -6.62
N GLN A 14 -6.52 -3.35 -5.31
CA GLN A 14 -6.48 -1.99 -4.76
C GLN A 14 -5.17 -1.29 -5.11
N ASP A 15 -4.04 -1.98 -4.98
CA ASP A 15 -2.71 -1.44 -5.31
C ASP A 15 -2.57 -1.15 -6.82
N VAL A 16 -3.16 -1.99 -7.68
CA VAL A 16 -3.23 -1.75 -9.13
C VAL A 16 -4.08 -0.52 -9.45
N ILE A 17 -5.24 -0.33 -8.80
CA ILE A 17 -6.05 0.89 -8.99
C ILE A 17 -5.25 2.14 -8.62
N GLU A 18 -4.61 2.14 -7.45
CA GLU A 18 -3.78 3.26 -6.98
C GLU A 18 -2.63 3.55 -7.98
N THR A 19 -1.99 2.49 -8.46
CA THR A 19 -0.89 2.58 -9.45
C THR A 19 -1.37 3.16 -10.77
N LEU A 20 -2.52 2.71 -11.28
CA LEU A 20 -3.10 3.22 -12.52
C LEU A 20 -3.47 4.71 -12.43
N ILE A 21 -4.00 5.16 -11.28
CA ILE A 21 -4.26 6.58 -11.03
C ILE A 21 -2.95 7.39 -11.04
N LYS A 22 -1.88 6.88 -10.42
CA LYS A 22 -0.56 7.53 -10.45
C LYS A 22 -0.02 7.64 -11.88
N ILE A 23 -0.10 6.57 -12.66
CA ILE A 23 0.36 6.57 -14.07
C ILE A 23 -0.49 7.52 -14.91
N TYR A 24 -1.81 7.57 -14.70
CA TYR A 24 -2.69 8.53 -15.36
C TYR A 24 -2.16 9.97 -15.21
N HIS A 25 -1.88 10.39 -13.98
CA HIS A 25 -1.32 11.73 -13.71
C HIS A 25 0.06 11.93 -14.35
N PHE A 26 0.96 10.94 -14.24
CA PHE A 26 2.31 11.03 -14.81
C PHE A 26 2.30 11.09 -16.34
N SER A 27 1.34 10.40 -16.98
CA SER A 27 1.18 10.38 -18.44
C SER A 27 0.56 11.66 -19.03
N GLY A 28 0.27 12.68 -18.21
CA GLY A 28 -0.43 13.88 -18.64
C GLY A 28 -1.94 13.66 -18.87
N GLY A 29 -2.52 12.59 -18.32
CA GLY A 29 -3.96 12.33 -18.36
C GLY A 29 -4.43 11.32 -19.42
N ASP A 30 -3.61 10.31 -19.77
CA ASP A 30 -4.02 9.26 -20.70
C ASP A 30 -5.16 8.41 -20.11
N GLN A 31 -6.37 8.60 -20.65
CA GLN A 31 -7.60 7.99 -20.15
C GLN A 31 -7.59 6.46 -20.14
N LYS A 32 -6.70 5.80 -20.89
CA LYS A 32 -6.62 4.33 -20.89
C LYS A 32 -6.33 3.76 -19.49
N TYR A 33 -5.64 4.52 -18.64
CA TYR A 33 -5.32 4.10 -17.27
C TYR A 33 -6.50 4.27 -16.30
N LEU A 34 -7.43 5.21 -16.57
CA LEU A 34 -8.66 5.34 -15.78
C LEU A 34 -9.77 4.40 -16.24
N LYS A 35 -9.78 4.04 -17.53
CA LYS A 35 -10.81 3.21 -18.17
C LYS A 35 -11.18 1.91 -17.39
N PRO A 36 -10.25 1.09 -16.88
CA PRO A 36 -10.60 -0.16 -16.19
C PRO A 36 -11.05 0.02 -14.73
N ILE A 37 -10.81 1.19 -14.12
CA ILE A 37 -10.99 1.39 -12.68
C ILE A 37 -12.46 1.27 -12.22
N PRO A 38 -13.47 1.77 -12.94
CA PRO A 38 -14.87 1.65 -12.51
C PRO A 38 -15.32 0.21 -12.27
N GLU A 39 -14.95 -0.72 -13.15
CA GLU A 39 -15.30 -2.13 -13.03
C GLU A 39 -14.59 -2.77 -11.84
N ALA A 40 -13.32 -2.42 -11.62
CA ALA A 40 -12.55 -2.89 -10.47
C ALA A 40 -13.11 -2.37 -9.14
N LEU A 41 -13.52 -1.09 -9.06
CA LEU A 41 -14.18 -0.51 -7.88
C LEU A 41 -15.54 -1.17 -7.61
N ALA A 42 -16.33 -1.44 -8.66
CA ALA A 42 -17.60 -2.15 -8.53
C ALA A 42 -17.39 -3.59 -8.02
N TRP A 43 -16.35 -4.26 -8.51
CA TRP A 43 -15.95 -5.58 -8.04
C TRP A 43 -15.53 -5.55 -6.56
N LEU A 44 -14.66 -4.62 -6.15
CA LEU A 44 -14.26 -4.46 -4.74
C LEU A 44 -15.46 -4.23 -3.83
N LYS A 45 -16.42 -3.39 -4.24
CA LYS A 45 -17.66 -3.14 -3.49
C LYS A 45 -18.49 -4.41 -3.31
N LYS A 46 -18.67 -5.21 -4.37
CA LYS A 46 -19.38 -6.49 -4.31
C LYS A 46 -18.64 -7.54 -3.46
N SER A 47 -17.32 -7.44 -3.42
CA SER A 47 -16.45 -8.39 -2.73
C SER A 47 -16.31 -8.14 -1.23
N GLN A 48 -16.76 -6.99 -0.69
CA GLN A 48 -16.64 -6.69 0.73
C GLN A 48 -17.32 -7.75 1.60
N LEU A 49 -16.59 -8.19 2.63
CA LEU A 49 -17.09 -9.06 3.68
C LEU A 49 -18.05 -8.29 4.60
N PRO A 50 -18.84 -8.98 5.45
CA PRO A 50 -19.80 -8.33 6.34
C PRO A 50 -19.18 -7.29 7.30
N ASP A 51 -17.90 -7.44 7.64
CA ASP A 51 -17.14 -6.52 8.48
C ASP A 51 -16.48 -5.36 7.70
N GLY A 52 -16.74 -5.25 6.39
CA GLY A 52 -16.21 -4.22 5.51
C GLY A 52 -14.81 -4.51 4.96
N GLN A 53 -14.13 -5.56 5.43
CA GLN A 53 -12.85 -6.01 4.90
C GLN A 53 -13.01 -6.69 3.54
N LEU A 54 -11.90 -7.06 2.93
CA LEU A 54 -11.85 -7.95 1.76
C LEU A 54 -11.14 -9.24 2.14
N ALA A 55 -11.56 -10.36 1.58
CA ALA A 55 -10.73 -11.54 1.55
C ALA A 55 -9.52 -11.30 0.65
N ARG A 56 -8.39 -11.95 0.95
CA ARG A 56 -7.20 -11.85 0.11
C ARG A 56 -7.43 -12.47 -1.25
N TYR A 57 -8.17 -13.58 -1.32
CA TYR A 57 -8.44 -14.33 -2.54
C TYR A 57 -9.94 -14.52 -2.76
N TYR A 58 -10.35 -14.44 -4.02
CA TYR A 58 -11.69 -14.72 -4.49
C TYR A 58 -11.64 -15.71 -5.64
N GLU A 59 -12.56 -16.68 -5.60
CA GLU A 59 -12.71 -17.71 -6.62
C GLU A 59 -13.08 -17.10 -7.97
N LEU A 60 -12.40 -17.57 -9.02
CA LEU A 60 -12.72 -17.18 -10.39
C LEU A 60 -14.17 -17.54 -10.73
N LYS A 61 -14.82 -16.66 -11.50
CA LYS A 61 -16.23 -16.76 -11.95
C LYS A 61 -17.28 -16.52 -10.84
N THR A 62 -17.13 -17.14 -9.67
CA THR A 62 -18.15 -17.09 -8.61
C THR A 62 -17.98 -15.89 -7.68
N ASN A 63 -16.75 -15.36 -7.57
CA ASN A 63 -16.38 -14.32 -6.63
C ASN A 63 -16.58 -14.69 -5.15
N ARG A 64 -16.50 -15.98 -4.81
CA ARG A 64 -16.58 -16.42 -3.41
C ARG A 64 -15.22 -16.23 -2.72
N PRO A 65 -15.17 -15.73 -1.46
CA PRO A 65 -13.95 -15.70 -0.68
C PRO A 65 -13.27 -17.08 -0.62
N LEU A 66 -11.96 -17.12 -0.85
CA LEU A 66 -11.14 -18.34 -0.77
C LEU A 66 -10.11 -18.20 0.34
N TYR A 67 -9.99 -19.27 1.12
CA TYR A 67 -9.03 -19.37 2.21
C TYR A 67 -8.30 -20.71 2.17
N MET A 68 -7.39 -20.90 3.14
CA MET A 68 -6.77 -22.20 3.39
C MET A 68 -6.93 -22.57 4.85
N SER A 69 -7.27 -23.82 5.12
CA SER A 69 -7.02 -24.45 6.42
C SER A 69 -5.62 -25.07 6.42
N ARG A 70 -5.05 -25.28 7.61
CA ARG A 70 -3.71 -25.86 7.75
C ARG A 70 -3.68 -26.96 8.79
N SER A 71 -3.19 -28.13 8.39
CA SER A 71 -2.87 -29.24 9.30
C SER A 71 -1.38 -29.57 9.17
N GLY A 72 -0.60 -29.27 10.20
CA GLY A 72 0.86 -29.41 10.18
C GLY A 72 1.52 -28.56 9.09
N LYS A 73 2.01 -29.22 8.02
CA LYS A 73 2.62 -28.57 6.83
C LYS A 73 1.70 -28.59 5.59
N ASN A 74 0.52 -29.16 5.71
CA ASN A 74 -0.43 -29.32 4.61
C ASN A 74 -1.44 -28.18 4.64
N TYR A 75 -1.73 -27.63 3.47
CA TYR A 75 -2.75 -26.60 3.25
C TYR A 75 -3.85 -27.19 2.37
N SER A 76 -5.10 -26.91 2.73
CA SER A 76 -6.28 -27.35 1.99
C SER A 76 -7.20 -26.17 1.74
N LEU A 77 -7.75 -26.07 0.53
CA LEU A 77 -8.69 -25.01 0.17
C LEU A 77 -9.95 -25.11 1.03
N THR A 78 -10.44 -23.96 1.48
CA THR A 78 -11.71 -23.86 2.23
C THR A 78 -12.40 -22.53 1.93
N TYR A 79 -13.71 -22.49 2.14
CA TYR A 79 -14.51 -21.26 2.16
C TYR A 79 -14.83 -20.80 3.58
N ASP A 80 -14.44 -21.57 4.60
CA ASP A 80 -14.60 -21.27 6.02
C ASP A 80 -13.41 -20.46 6.53
N ASP A 81 -13.70 -19.34 7.21
CA ASP A 81 -12.73 -18.42 7.79
C ASP A 81 -12.61 -18.52 9.32
N SER A 82 -13.21 -19.56 9.93
CA SER A 82 -13.18 -19.77 11.38
C SER A 82 -11.83 -20.20 11.95
N ASP A 83 -11.00 -20.91 11.16
CA ASP A 83 -9.68 -21.42 11.58
C ASP A 83 -8.59 -21.16 10.53
N LEU A 84 -8.27 -19.87 10.35
CA LEU A 84 -7.27 -19.44 9.37
C LEU A 84 -5.84 -19.44 9.94
N PRO A 85 -4.83 -19.84 9.15
CA PRO A 85 -3.44 -19.82 9.58
C PRO A 85 -2.95 -18.41 9.95
N ARG A 86 -2.65 -18.20 11.23
CA ARG A 86 -2.34 -16.88 11.84
C ARG A 86 -1.10 -16.15 11.31
N HIS A 87 -0.24 -16.82 10.55
CA HIS A 87 1.00 -16.24 10.02
C HIS A 87 0.81 -15.56 8.66
N TYR A 88 -0.44 -15.48 8.17
CA TYR A 88 -0.75 -14.92 6.86
C TYR A 88 -2.00 -14.04 6.96
N GLY A 89 -1.99 -12.90 6.26
CA GLY A 89 -3.12 -11.96 6.26
C GLY A 89 -4.19 -12.39 5.25
N TRP A 90 -5.16 -13.18 5.70
CA TRP A 90 -6.25 -13.71 4.85
C TRP A 90 -7.37 -12.71 4.56
N LYS A 91 -7.55 -11.74 5.46
CA LYS A 91 -8.44 -10.61 5.29
C LYS A 91 -7.60 -9.35 5.33
N ILE A 92 -8.02 -8.36 4.56
CA ILE A 92 -7.30 -7.11 4.39
C ILE A 92 -8.27 -5.94 4.51
N GLU A 93 -7.73 -4.80 4.90
CA GLU A 93 -8.48 -3.55 4.90
C GLU A 93 -8.94 -3.17 3.48
N SER A 94 -10.14 -2.61 3.42
CA SER A 94 -10.72 -2.05 2.19
C SER A 94 -10.49 -0.54 2.15
N LYS A 95 -9.66 -0.11 1.21
CA LYS A 95 -9.45 1.30 0.81
C LYS A 95 -10.50 1.80 -0.18
N LEU A 96 -11.59 1.06 -0.41
CA LEU A 96 -12.59 1.33 -1.46
C LEU A 96 -13.07 2.80 -1.48
N THR A 97 -13.42 3.35 -0.31
CA THR A 97 -13.90 4.74 -0.20
C THR A 97 -12.83 5.76 -0.62
N GLN A 98 -11.57 5.50 -0.26
CA GLN A 98 -10.44 6.34 -0.66
C GLN A 98 -10.21 6.24 -2.18
N LEU A 99 -10.10 5.03 -2.72
CA LEU A 99 -9.86 4.80 -4.14
C LEU A 99 -10.97 5.38 -5.02
N GLN A 100 -12.23 5.27 -4.60
CA GLN A 100 -13.37 5.86 -5.31
C GLN A 100 -13.28 7.39 -5.34
N ARG A 101 -12.83 8.00 -4.24
CA ARG A 101 -12.62 9.46 -4.16
C ARG A 101 -11.48 9.90 -5.07
N GLU A 102 -10.35 9.21 -5.00
CA GLU A 102 -9.18 9.50 -5.83
C GLU A 102 -9.52 9.38 -7.32
N TYR A 103 -10.17 8.28 -7.73
CA TYR A 103 -10.65 8.11 -9.10
C TYR A 103 -11.57 9.26 -9.56
N ASN A 104 -12.53 9.66 -8.73
CA ASN A 104 -13.45 10.76 -9.05
C ASN A 104 -12.73 12.11 -9.20
N LEU A 105 -11.72 12.38 -8.36
CA LEU A 105 -10.88 13.56 -8.49
C LEU A 105 -10.09 13.54 -9.80
N SER A 106 -9.40 12.43 -10.08
CA SER A 106 -8.59 12.27 -11.29
C SER A 106 -9.42 12.40 -12.56
N LYS A 107 -10.64 11.84 -12.57
CA LYS A 107 -11.61 11.98 -13.66
C LYS A 107 -12.04 13.44 -13.87
N ALA A 108 -12.14 14.22 -12.80
CA ALA A 108 -12.47 15.65 -12.86
C ALA A 108 -11.25 16.53 -13.21
N GLY A 109 -10.11 15.95 -13.59
CA GLY A 109 -8.86 16.67 -13.84
C GLY A 109 -8.23 17.28 -12.59
N LYS A 110 -8.68 16.85 -11.41
CA LYS A 110 -8.15 17.29 -10.12
C LYS A 110 -7.24 16.19 -9.56
N GLN A 111 -6.28 16.59 -8.74
CA GLN A 111 -5.49 15.66 -7.96
C GLN A 111 -5.72 15.98 -6.48
N GLN A 112 -5.68 14.95 -5.63
CA GLN A 112 -5.71 15.19 -4.20
C GLN A 112 -4.46 15.99 -3.81
N SER A 113 -4.68 17.24 -3.40
CA SER A 113 -3.63 18.15 -2.99
C SER A 113 -3.17 17.79 -1.59
N THR A 114 -2.06 17.07 -1.47
CA THR A 114 -1.25 17.01 -0.24
C THR A 114 -0.26 18.17 -0.23
N LYS A 115 -0.74 19.41 -0.39
CA LYS A 115 0.14 20.59 -0.36
C LYS A 115 0.64 20.78 1.07
N ILE A 116 1.80 20.18 1.37
CA ILE A 116 2.61 20.53 2.53
C ILE A 116 3.02 22.00 2.36
N SER A 117 2.83 22.81 3.40
CA SER A 117 3.20 24.22 3.31
C SER A 117 4.73 24.36 3.15
N PRO A 118 5.23 25.39 2.43
CA PRO A 118 6.67 25.68 2.34
C PRO A 118 7.39 25.67 3.69
N ARG A 119 6.76 26.23 4.71
CA ARG A 119 7.30 26.31 6.07
C ARG A 119 7.39 24.94 6.73
N GLU A 120 6.36 24.12 6.58
CA GLU A 120 6.34 22.77 7.12
C GLU A 120 7.37 21.88 6.42
N LEU A 121 7.47 21.96 5.09
CA LEU A 121 8.48 21.24 4.31
C LEU A 121 9.90 21.64 4.72
N SER A 122 10.15 22.95 4.90
CA SER A 122 11.44 23.46 5.40
C SER A 122 11.79 22.88 6.78
N THR A 123 10.80 22.80 7.68
CA THR A 123 10.98 22.23 9.02
C THR A 123 11.31 20.73 8.94
N GLN A 124 10.61 19.99 8.08
CA GLN A 124 10.87 18.57 7.85
C GLN A 124 12.27 18.35 7.29
N VAL A 125 12.71 19.14 6.31
CA VAL A 125 14.06 19.06 5.73
C VAL A 125 15.14 19.33 6.78
N GLN A 126 14.97 20.33 7.64
CA GLN A 126 15.92 20.57 8.73
C GLN A 126 16.04 19.35 9.66
N THR A 127 14.92 18.71 10.01
CA THR A 127 14.93 17.47 10.80
C THR A 127 15.63 16.33 10.08
N ILE A 128 15.36 16.15 8.78
CA ILE A 128 15.99 15.10 7.95
C ILE A 128 17.51 15.25 7.95
N LEU A 129 18.01 16.48 7.78
CA LEU A 129 19.44 16.76 7.77
C LEU A 129 20.09 16.56 9.14
N LYS A 130 19.40 16.93 10.22
CA LYS A 130 19.87 16.73 11.61
C LYS A 130 19.97 15.25 11.99
N ASN A 131 19.19 14.38 11.35
CA ASN A 131 19.15 12.95 11.63
C ASN A 131 20.20 12.13 10.85
N LEU A 132 21.06 12.77 10.07
CA LEU A 132 22.19 12.09 9.42
C LEU A 132 23.26 11.75 10.45
N ASP A 133 23.80 10.54 10.37
CA ASP A 133 24.98 10.16 11.12
C ASP A 133 26.26 10.75 10.50
N SER A 134 27.43 10.47 11.12
CA SER A 134 28.73 10.93 10.62
C SER A 134 29.12 10.37 9.25
N GLN A 135 28.41 9.35 8.76
CA GLN A 135 28.59 8.76 7.43
C GLN A 135 27.51 9.22 6.45
N ALA A 136 26.72 10.23 6.80
CA ALA A 136 25.60 10.75 6.01
C ALA A 136 24.52 9.70 5.70
N ARG A 137 24.18 8.87 6.69
CA ARG A 137 23.12 7.87 6.60
C ARG A 137 21.97 8.19 7.55
N TRP A 138 20.76 7.79 7.17
CA TRP A 138 19.63 7.72 8.10
C TRP A 138 19.58 6.31 8.69
N VAL A 139 20.04 6.18 9.93
CA VAL A 139 20.05 4.92 10.66
C VAL A 139 18.84 4.82 11.56
N SER A 140 18.04 3.78 11.35
CA SER A 140 16.92 3.43 12.22
C SER A 140 17.37 2.49 13.32
N THR A 141 16.74 2.59 14.48
CA THR A 141 16.98 1.70 15.62
C THR A 141 15.72 0.90 15.88
N SER A 142 15.83 -0.42 15.89
CA SER A 142 14.67 -1.29 16.11
C SER A 142 14.15 -1.13 17.53
N THR A 143 12.85 -0.87 17.68
CA THR A 143 12.18 -0.92 19.00
C THR A 143 11.65 -2.31 19.33
N GLY A 144 11.99 -3.31 18.49
CA GLY A 144 11.43 -4.66 18.55
C GLY A 144 10.13 -4.80 17.76
N GLU A 145 9.73 -3.79 16.98
CA GLU A 145 8.58 -3.91 16.10
C GLU A 145 8.78 -5.04 15.07
N ARG A 146 7.67 -5.71 14.73
CA ARG A 146 7.70 -6.76 13.72
C ARG A 146 7.52 -6.13 12.35
N LEU A 147 8.58 -6.11 11.56
CA LEU A 147 8.53 -5.69 10.16
C LEU A 147 8.00 -6.83 9.29
N ALA A 148 6.99 -6.54 8.47
CA ALA A 148 6.36 -7.54 7.61
C ALA A 148 7.40 -8.17 6.65
N GLY A 149 7.45 -9.50 6.60
CA GLY A 149 8.37 -10.22 5.73
C GLY A 149 9.83 -10.26 6.22
N GLN A 150 10.17 -9.63 7.34
CA GLN A 150 11.52 -9.65 7.90
C GLN A 150 11.63 -10.58 9.12
N PRO A 151 12.83 -11.14 9.38
CA PRO A 151 13.14 -11.75 10.67
C PRO A 151 12.92 -10.75 11.81
N LYS A 152 12.70 -11.26 13.03
CA LYS A 152 12.65 -10.41 14.21
C LYS A 152 14.00 -9.71 14.38
N ILE A 153 14.00 -8.38 14.26
CA ILE A 153 15.17 -7.57 14.52
C ILE A 153 15.29 -7.40 16.05
N PRO A 154 16.44 -7.69 16.66
CA PRO A 154 16.63 -7.46 18.09
C PRO A 154 16.47 -5.98 18.45
N VAL A 155 15.88 -5.70 19.62
CA VAL A 155 15.75 -4.33 20.15
C VAL A 155 17.12 -3.66 20.20
N ASN A 156 17.19 -2.38 19.84
CA ASN A 156 18.40 -1.57 19.73
C ASN A 156 19.34 -1.93 18.58
N SER A 157 18.98 -2.87 17.71
CA SER A 157 19.76 -3.10 16.49
C SER A 157 19.61 -1.92 15.53
N GLN A 158 20.72 -1.48 14.97
CA GLN A 158 20.76 -0.44 13.95
C GLN A 158 20.56 -1.05 12.56
N TYR A 159 19.75 -0.41 11.73
CA TYR A 159 19.49 -0.82 10.35
C TYR A 159 19.18 0.38 9.46
N ILE A 160 19.29 0.19 8.14
CA ILE A 160 18.86 1.19 7.16
C ILE A 160 17.50 0.74 6.62
N ALA A 161 16.48 1.55 6.86
CA ALA A 161 15.15 1.32 6.33
C ALA A 161 15.02 1.97 4.94
N SER A 162 14.69 1.18 3.91
CA SER A 162 14.43 1.71 2.56
C SER A 162 13.26 2.70 2.54
N GLU A 163 12.27 2.52 3.42
CA GLU A 163 11.14 3.44 3.60
C GLU A 163 11.63 4.83 4.07
N VAL A 164 12.40 4.90 5.16
CA VAL A 164 12.98 6.15 5.69
C VAL A 164 13.84 6.84 4.63
N PHE A 165 14.68 6.08 3.92
CA PHE A 165 15.47 6.61 2.82
C PHE A 165 14.59 7.24 1.72
N SER A 166 13.57 6.51 1.27
CA SER A 166 12.69 6.95 0.19
C SER A 166 11.87 8.18 0.57
N GLU A 167 11.31 8.20 1.78
CA GLU A 167 10.55 9.35 2.27
C GLU A 167 11.43 10.61 2.41
N ASN A 168 12.62 10.46 2.98
CA ASN A 168 13.54 11.58 3.16
C ASN A 168 13.98 12.13 1.80
N LEU A 169 14.29 11.26 0.85
CA LEU A 169 14.66 11.66 -0.50
C LEU A 169 13.52 12.38 -1.23
N GLN A 170 12.28 11.91 -1.10
CA GLN A 170 11.11 12.57 -1.68
C GLN A 170 10.91 13.99 -1.11
N LYS A 171 10.99 14.14 0.22
CA LYS A 171 10.85 15.45 0.89
C LYS A 171 11.97 16.42 0.50
N LEU A 172 13.21 15.94 0.43
CA LEU A 172 14.35 16.73 -0.05
C LEU A 172 14.16 17.15 -1.51
N SER A 173 13.74 16.24 -2.38
CA SER A 173 13.44 16.55 -3.79
C SER A 173 12.33 17.58 -3.92
N ALA A 174 11.24 17.43 -3.17
CA ALA A 174 10.13 18.39 -3.18
C ALA A 174 10.57 19.79 -2.73
N PHE A 175 11.47 19.86 -1.73
CA PHE A 175 12.04 21.12 -1.27
C PHE A 175 12.92 21.77 -2.34
N LEU A 176 13.75 20.98 -3.04
CA LEU A 176 14.58 21.47 -4.15
C LEU A 176 13.73 22.03 -5.30
N GLU A 177 12.61 21.40 -5.63
CA GLU A 177 11.69 21.94 -6.66
C GLU A 177 11.01 23.23 -6.19
N LEU A 178 10.64 23.33 -4.91
CA LEU A 178 10.06 24.55 -4.34
C LEU A 178 11.02 25.74 -4.41
N ILE A 179 12.31 25.54 -4.11
CA ILE A 179 13.30 26.62 -4.16
C ILE A 179 13.70 27.00 -5.59
N LYS A 180 13.59 26.10 -6.57
CA LYS A 180 13.84 26.41 -7.99
C LYS A 180 12.71 27.24 -8.62
N ALA A 181 11.49 27.07 -8.12
CA ALA A 181 10.31 27.76 -8.63
C ALA A 181 10.17 29.19 -8.09
N ASN A 182 10.97 29.58 -7.10
CA ASN A 182 11.07 30.94 -6.56
C ASN A 182 12.35 31.62 -7.05
#